data_AF-A0AAD4HQN4-F1
#
_entry.id   AF-A0AAD4HQN4-F1
#
_cell.length_a   1.000
_cell.length_b   1.000
_cell.length_c   1.000
_cell.angle_alpha   90.00
_cell.angle_beta   90.00
_cell.angle_gamma   90.00
#
_symmetry.space_group_name_H-M   'P 1'
#
loop_
_entity.id
_entity.type
_entity.pdbx_description
1 polymer ?
#
loop_
_entity_poly.entity_id
_entity_poly.type
_entity_poly.pdbx_seq_one_letter_code
_entity_poly.pdbx_strand_id
1 'polypeptide(L)'
;QKVVIVSLLKKSTNQKANSLSSILGIFLHSTHAPEKVIKTMVKMGLSISVDAIHDTVRSLSAESSHALQYLGQTLLAAYAYDNFDINLKSTVPTAEKSTNSLKHLTSGLLFPLQHGVTRDDLKCSYELWQKS
;
A
#
# COMPACT_ATOMS: atom_id res chain seq x y z
N GLN A 1 -3.62 32.25 -13.65
CA GLN A 1 -3.00 30.94 -13.90
C GLN A 1 -3.49 29.84 -12.95
N LYS A 2 -3.39 29.98 -11.62
CA LYS A 2 -3.86 28.98 -10.62
C LYS A 2 -5.34 28.59 -10.76
N VAL A 3 -6.22 29.57 -11.04
CA VAL A 3 -7.67 29.34 -11.20
C VAL A 3 -7.99 28.48 -12.42
N VAL A 4 -7.24 28.63 -13.52
CA VAL A 4 -7.44 27.88 -14.77
C VAL A 4 -7.14 26.38 -14.57
N ILE A 5 -6.09 26.06 -13.80
CA ILE A 5 -5.72 24.68 -13.47
C ILE A 5 -6.82 24.02 -12.63
N VAL A 6 -7.33 24.72 -11.61
CA VAL A 6 -8.44 24.21 -10.76
C VAL A 6 -9.72 24.03 -11.59
N SER A 7 -10.02 24.94 -12.52
CA SER A 7 -11.18 24.82 -13.41
C SER A 7 -11.05 23.64 -14.40
N LEU A 8 -9.85 23.36 -14.90
CA LEU A 8 -9.56 22.21 -15.76
C LEU A 8 -9.74 20.88 -15.02
N LEU A 9 -9.30 20.81 -13.75
CA LEU A 9 -9.50 19.66 -12.88
C LEU A 9 -11.00 19.45 -12.59
N LYS A 10 -11.72 20.53 -12.25
CA LYS A 10 -13.15 20.48 -11.88
C LYS A 10 -14.09 20.14 -13.05
N LYS A 11 -13.73 20.48 -14.29
CA LYS A 11 -14.57 20.28 -15.50
C LYS A 11 -14.40 18.90 -16.14
N SER A 12 -13.56 18.04 -15.58
CA SER A 12 -13.13 16.84 -16.26
C SER A 12 -14.01 15.63 -15.91
N THR A 13 -15.16 15.53 -16.58
CA THR A 13 -15.90 14.27 -16.79
C THR A 13 -15.13 13.32 -17.74
N ASN A 14 -13.79 13.36 -17.67
CA ASN A 14 -12.87 12.63 -18.52
C ASN A 14 -12.25 11.51 -17.69
N GLN A 15 -12.29 10.28 -18.22
CA GLN A 15 -11.79 9.08 -17.56
C GLN A 15 -10.34 9.20 -17.06
N LYS A 16 -9.49 10.01 -17.73
CA LYS A 16 -8.10 10.28 -17.30
C LYS A 16 -7.98 11.21 -16.10
N ALA A 17 -8.94 12.11 -15.89
CA ALA A 17 -8.93 12.99 -14.74
C ALA A 17 -9.50 12.33 -13.48
N ASN A 18 -10.27 11.25 -13.64
CA ASN A 18 -10.55 10.33 -12.53
C ASN A 18 -9.26 9.75 -11.96
N SER A 19 -8.26 9.42 -12.78
CA SER A 19 -6.96 8.91 -12.30
C SER A 19 -6.25 9.90 -11.39
N LEU A 20 -6.20 11.19 -11.75
CA LEU A 20 -5.57 12.22 -10.92
C LEU A 20 -6.32 12.45 -9.61
N SER A 21 -7.66 12.54 -9.67
CA SER A 21 -8.51 12.67 -8.47
C SER A 21 -8.41 11.44 -7.55
N SER A 22 -8.24 10.24 -8.12
CA SER A 22 -7.98 9.01 -7.37
C SER A 22 -6.60 9.03 -6.70
N ILE A 23 -5.55 9.40 -7.43
CA ILE A 23 -4.19 9.51 -6.88
C ILE A 23 -4.17 10.55 -5.75
N LEU A 24 -4.80 11.71 -5.96
CA LEU A 24 -4.88 12.76 -4.93
C LEU A 24 -5.66 12.27 -3.71
N GLY A 25 -6.78 11.57 -3.90
CA GLY A 25 -7.56 10.99 -2.80
C GLY A 25 -6.75 9.99 -1.98
N ILE A 26 -6.07 9.05 -2.65
CA ILE A 26 -5.20 8.05 -2.01
C ILE A 26 -4.04 8.74 -1.27
N PHE A 27 -3.42 9.75 -1.89
CA PHE A 27 -2.33 10.52 -1.27
C PHE A 27 -2.79 11.28 -0.02
N LEU A 28 -3.97 11.91 -0.06
CA LEU A 28 -4.53 12.59 1.11
C LEU A 28 -4.81 11.59 2.24
N HIS A 29 -5.33 10.41 1.89
CA HIS A 29 -5.55 9.34 2.86
C HIS A 29 -4.23 8.82 3.46
N SER A 30 -3.19 8.57 2.64
CA SER A 30 -1.90 8.06 3.10
C SER A 30 -1.12 9.07 3.97
N THR A 31 -1.33 10.36 3.76
CA THR A 31 -0.76 11.43 4.59
C THR A 31 -1.57 11.74 5.85
N HIS A 32 -2.57 10.91 6.17
CA HIS A 32 -3.45 11.09 7.33
C HIS A 32 -4.19 12.43 7.32
N ALA A 33 -4.53 12.96 6.14
CA ALA A 33 -5.34 14.17 6.03
C ALA A 33 -6.72 13.92 6.70
N PRO A 34 -7.22 14.85 7.53
CA PRO A 34 -8.53 14.68 8.16
C PRO A 34 -9.63 14.46 7.12
N GLU A 35 -10.59 13.57 7.38
CA GLU A 35 -11.68 13.29 6.44
C GLU A 35 -12.42 14.55 5.99
N LYS A 36 -12.54 15.56 6.86
CA LYS A 36 -13.17 16.84 6.53
C LYS A 36 -12.44 17.55 5.37
N VAL A 37 -11.12 17.45 5.31
CA VAL A 37 -10.29 17.97 4.21
C VAL A 37 -10.59 17.20 2.93
N ILE A 38 -10.59 15.87 2.99
CA ILE A 38 -10.90 15.00 1.83
C ILE A 38 -12.31 15.29 1.30
N LYS A 39 -13.32 15.34 2.17
CA LYS A 39 -14.71 15.68 1.82
C LYS A 39 -14.83 17.07 1.19
N THR A 40 -14.00 18.03 1.62
CA THR A 40 -13.95 19.36 0.99
C THR A 40 -13.35 19.29 -0.42
N MET A 41 -12.26 18.53 -0.60
CA MET A 41 -11.64 18.32 -1.91
C MET A 41 -12.58 17.61 -2.90
N VAL A 42 -13.38 16.66 -2.41
CA VAL A 42 -14.45 16.00 -3.18
C VAL A 42 -15.50 17.02 -3.65
N LYS A 43 -15.98 17.88 -2.75
CA LYS A 43 -16.94 18.94 -3.10
C LYS A 43 -16.37 19.96 -4.10
N MET A 44 -15.05 20.15 -4.11
CA MET A 44 -14.36 20.97 -5.10
C MET A 44 -14.12 20.26 -6.44
N GLY A 45 -14.40 18.95 -6.53
CA GLY A 45 -14.16 18.12 -7.72
C GLY A 45 -12.69 17.78 -7.94
N LEU A 46 -11.89 17.76 -6.87
CA LEU A 46 -10.44 17.51 -6.94
C LEU A 46 -10.03 16.12 -6.44
N SER A 47 -10.92 15.41 -5.74
CA SER A 47 -10.66 14.10 -5.15
C SER A 47 -11.86 13.18 -5.32
N ILE A 48 -11.63 11.89 -5.27
CA ILE A 48 -12.67 10.86 -5.10
C ILE A 48 -13.16 10.80 -3.65
N SER A 49 -14.33 10.19 -3.43
CA SER A 49 -14.92 10.03 -2.09
C SER A 49 -14.06 9.17 -1.16
N VAL A 50 -14.27 9.34 0.14
CA VAL A 50 -13.60 8.51 1.17
C VAL A 50 -13.92 7.03 0.95
N ASP A 51 -15.17 6.69 0.61
CA ASP A 51 -15.57 5.31 0.33
C ASP A 51 -14.85 4.75 -0.90
N ALA A 52 -14.74 5.53 -1.97
CA ALA A 52 -13.99 5.12 -3.17
C ALA A 52 -12.50 4.92 -2.89
N ILE A 53 -11.90 5.68 -1.97
CA ILE A 53 -10.54 5.45 -1.50
C ILE A 53 -10.44 4.11 -0.79
N HIS A 54 -11.34 3.82 0.16
CA HIS A 54 -11.34 2.55 0.89
C HIS A 54 -11.54 1.35 -0.04
N ASP A 55 -12.44 1.45 -1.02
CA ASP A 55 -12.66 0.40 -2.02
C ASP A 55 -11.43 0.22 -2.92
N THR A 56 -10.74 1.31 -3.27
CA THR A 56 -9.48 1.24 -4.03
C THR A 56 -8.38 0.55 -3.23
N VAL A 57 -8.21 0.89 -1.95
CA VAL A 57 -7.23 0.24 -1.07
C VAL A 57 -7.56 -1.24 -0.90
N ARG A 58 -8.83 -1.59 -0.71
CA ARG A 58 -9.28 -2.98 -0.57
C ARG A 58 -9.03 -3.78 -1.84
N SER A 59 -9.44 -3.27 -2.99
CA SER A 59 -9.25 -3.95 -4.27
C SER A 59 -7.77 -4.12 -4.63
N LEU A 60 -6.96 -3.07 -4.46
CA LEU A 60 -5.51 -3.14 -4.68
C LEU A 60 -4.84 -4.16 -3.74
N SER A 61 -5.28 -4.24 -2.49
CA SER A 61 -4.77 -5.23 -1.53
C SER A 61 -5.15 -6.65 -1.94
N ALA A 62 -6.38 -6.86 -2.40
CA ALA A 62 -6.84 -8.17 -2.89
C ALA A 62 -6.05 -8.59 -4.14
N GLU A 63 -5.89 -7.69 -5.11
CA GLU A 63 -5.13 -7.96 -6.33
C GLU A 63 -3.65 -8.22 -6.04
N SER A 64 -3.06 -7.46 -5.11
CA SER A 64 -1.69 -7.72 -4.65
C SER A 64 -1.55 -9.09 -3.99
N SER A 65 -2.51 -9.49 -3.15
CA SER A 65 -2.54 -10.83 -2.54
C SER A 65 -2.60 -11.94 -3.60
N HIS A 66 -3.45 -11.79 -4.61
CA HIS A 66 -3.52 -12.72 -5.73
C HIS A 66 -2.21 -12.78 -6.52
N ALA A 67 -1.60 -11.64 -6.81
CA ALA A 67 -0.31 -11.57 -7.50
C ALA A 67 0.81 -12.24 -6.70
N LEU A 68 0.85 -12.05 -5.38
CA LEU A 68 1.79 -12.72 -4.48
C LEU A 68 1.58 -14.23 -4.44
N GLN A 69 0.32 -14.68 -4.37
CA GLN A 69 -0.01 -16.11 -4.40
C GLN A 69 0.40 -16.75 -5.73
N TYR A 70 0.08 -16.10 -6.85
CA TYR A 70 0.47 -16.54 -8.18
C TYR A 70 1.99 -16.63 -8.30
N LEU A 71 2.71 -15.60 -7.87
CA LEU A 71 4.16 -15.58 -7.85
C LEU A 71 4.73 -16.72 -7.00
N GLY A 72 4.21 -16.96 -5.80
CA GLY A 72 4.63 -18.09 -4.95
C GLY A 72 4.43 -19.44 -5.63
N GLN A 73 3.32 -19.64 -6.34
CA GLN A 73 3.03 -20.88 -7.08
C GLN A 73 4.00 -21.13 -8.25
N THR A 74 4.65 -20.10 -8.77
CA THR A 74 5.68 -20.28 -9.80
C THR A 74 6.91 -21.01 -9.26
N LEU A 75 7.17 -20.97 -7.95
CA LEU A 75 8.43 -21.39 -7.30
C LEU A 75 9.65 -20.61 -7.82
N LEU A 76 9.44 -19.46 -8.43
CA LEU A 76 10.47 -18.56 -8.95
C LEU A 76 10.48 -17.23 -8.20
N ALA A 77 10.30 -17.29 -6.89
CA ALA A 77 10.18 -16.14 -6.03
C ALA A 77 11.24 -16.17 -4.93
N ALA A 78 11.82 -15.02 -4.64
CA ALA A 78 12.68 -14.81 -3.49
C ALA A 78 11.88 -14.19 -2.34
N TYR A 79 12.17 -14.66 -1.13
CA TYR A 79 11.55 -14.21 0.11
C TYR A 79 12.60 -13.44 0.91
N ALA A 80 12.26 -12.23 1.35
CA ALA A 80 13.05 -11.46 2.30
C ALA A 80 12.20 -11.18 3.53
N TYR A 81 12.67 -11.60 4.70
CA TYR A 81 12.03 -11.31 5.97
C TYR A 81 12.87 -10.32 6.75
N ASP A 82 12.21 -9.36 7.39
CA ASP A 82 12.85 -8.41 8.30
C ASP A 82 12.00 -8.24 9.55
N ASN A 83 12.67 -8.23 10.71
CA ASN A 83 12.05 -8.00 12.01
C ASN A 83 12.34 -6.55 12.41
N PHE A 84 11.30 -5.77 12.66
CA PHE A 84 11.44 -4.36 13.00
C PHE A 84 10.53 -3.99 14.17
N ASP A 85 11.02 -3.03 14.95
CA ASP A 85 10.32 -2.55 16.13
C ASP A 85 9.68 -1.19 15.87
N ILE A 86 8.38 -1.09 16.07
CA ILE A 86 7.66 0.19 16.03
C ILE A 86 7.34 0.64 17.44
N ASN A 87 7.75 1.87 17.79
CA ASN A 87 7.29 2.50 19.02
C ASN A 87 6.00 3.30 18.76
N LEU A 88 4.85 2.68 19.01
CA LEU A 88 3.53 3.31 18.90
C LEU A 88 3.24 4.14 20.16
N LYS A 89 3.66 5.41 20.14
CA LYS A 89 3.42 6.35 21.24
C LYS A 89 1.92 6.66 21.35
N SER A 90 1.37 6.56 22.56
CA SER A 90 0.01 7.04 22.85
C SER A 90 -0.06 8.56 22.70
N THR A 91 -1.09 9.05 22.01
CA THR A 91 -1.42 10.47 21.92
C THR A 91 -2.00 11.03 23.21
N VAL A 92 -2.52 10.16 24.10
CA VAL A 92 -3.05 10.53 25.41
C VAL A 92 -1.94 10.41 26.45
N PRO A 93 -1.59 11.49 27.17
CA PRO A 93 -0.66 11.40 28.30
C PRO A 93 -1.31 10.60 29.42
N THR A 94 -0.86 9.37 29.65
CA THR A 94 -1.16 8.61 30.87
C THR A 94 -0.13 8.92 31.96
N ALA A 95 -0.58 9.00 33.21
CA ALA A 95 0.29 9.26 34.36
C ALA A 95 1.37 8.18 34.55
N GLU A 96 1.09 6.94 34.12
CA GLU A 96 2.04 5.85 34.09
C GLU A 96 2.71 5.74 32.70
N LYS A 97 4.04 5.65 32.68
CA LYS A 97 4.80 5.30 31.46
C LYS A 97 4.50 3.83 31.15
N SER A 98 3.58 3.58 30.23
CA SER A 98 3.35 2.21 29.75
C SER A 98 4.56 1.75 28.94
N THR A 99 5.17 0.63 29.35
CA THR A 99 6.28 -0.03 28.64
C THR A 99 5.83 -0.74 27.36
N ASN A 100 4.51 -0.79 27.09
CA ASN A 100 3.89 -1.57 26.02
C ASN A 100 3.76 -0.83 24.67
N SER A 101 4.41 0.33 24.52
CA SER A 101 4.39 1.11 23.28
C SER A 101 5.26 0.50 22.18
N LEU A 102 6.27 -0.30 22.54
CA LEU A 102 7.09 -1.04 21.59
C LEU A 102 6.32 -2.24 21.04
N LYS A 103 6.21 -2.32 19.72
CA LYS A 103 5.61 -3.43 18.97
C LYS A 103 6.67 -4.08 18.13
N HIS A 104 6.89 -5.37 18.37
CA HIS A 104 7.74 -6.22 17.55
C HIS A 104 6.92 -6.74 16.37
N LEU A 105 7.36 -6.46 15.15
CA LEU A 105 6.69 -6.87 13.92
C LEU A 105 7.66 -7.58 12.99
N THR A 106 7.13 -8.51 12.20
CA THR A 106 7.86 -9.15 11.11
C THR A 106 7.22 -8.72 9.80
N SER A 107 8.04 -8.20 8.89
CA SER A 107 7.64 -7.96 7.50
C SER A 107 8.22 -9.03 6.59
N GLY A 108 7.49 -9.35 5.53
CA GLY A 108 7.92 -10.24 4.46
C GLY A 108 7.74 -9.56 3.12
N LEU A 109 8.75 -9.66 2.26
CA LEU A 109 8.73 -9.22 0.89
C LEU A 109 8.92 -10.43 -0.03
N LEU A 110 8.06 -10.53 -1.04
CA LEU A 110 8.15 -11.54 -2.10
C LEU A 110 8.40 -10.83 -3.41
N PHE A 111 9.40 -11.25 -4.17
CA PHE A 111 9.70 -10.70 -5.48
C PHE A 111 10.16 -11.77 -6.46
N PRO A 112 9.86 -11.62 -7.76
CA PRO A 112 10.24 -12.59 -8.78
C PRO A 112 11.76 -12.67 -8.94
N LEU A 113 12.26 -13.89 -9.10
CA LEU A 113 13.63 -14.15 -9.54
C LEU A 113 13.74 -13.71 -11.01
N GLN A 114 14.60 -12.71 -11.25
CA GLN A 114 14.79 -12.10 -12.55
C GLN A 114 15.89 -12.80 -13.37
N HIS A 115 16.17 -12.30 -14.57
CA HIS A 115 17.28 -12.75 -15.43
C HIS A 115 17.15 -14.18 -15.97
N GLY A 116 15.90 -14.62 -16.22
CA GLY A 116 15.64 -15.90 -16.89
C GLY A 116 15.81 -17.13 -16.00
N VAL A 117 15.84 -16.96 -14.68
CA VAL A 117 15.87 -18.07 -13.72
C VAL A 117 14.67 -18.98 -13.95
N THR A 118 14.95 -20.27 -14.08
CA THR A 118 13.99 -21.34 -14.28
C THR A 118 13.93 -22.24 -13.04
N ARG A 119 12.95 -23.15 -13.01
CA ARG A 119 12.84 -24.12 -11.92
C ARG A 119 14.02 -25.10 -11.89
N ASP A 120 14.64 -25.35 -13.03
CA ASP A 120 15.80 -26.23 -13.13
C ASP A 120 17.02 -25.66 -12.38
N ASP A 121 17.16 -24.34 -12.36
CA ASP A 121 18.22 -23.63 -11.64
C ASP A 121 18.04 -23.73 -10.10
N LEU A 122 16.83 -24.05 -9.64
CA LEU A 122 16.46 -24.14 -8.23
C LEU A 122 16.32 -25.58 -7.72
N LYS A 123 16.75 -26.60 -8.47
CA LYS A 123 16.65 -28.02 -8.06
C LYS A 123 17.23 -28.29 -6.67
N CYS A 124 18.35 -27.67 -6.34
CA CYS A 124 19.01 -27.83 -5.04
C CYS A 124 18.27 -27.14 -3.89
N SER A 125 17.33 -26.22 -4.16
CA SER A 125 16.57 -25.52 -3.11
C SER A 125 15.73 -26.48 -2.27
N TYR A 126 15.14 -27.51 -2.90
CA TYR A 126 14.40 -28.55 -2.21
C TYR A 126 15.32 -29.38 -1.31
N GLU A 127 16.49 -29.77 -1.81
CA GLU A 127 17.47 -30.53 -1.02
C GLU A 127 18.01 -29.73 0.16
N LEU A 128 18.27 -28.43 -0.03
CA LEU A 128 18.68 -27.52 1.04
C LEU A 128 17.59 -27.37 2.10
N TRP A 129 16.34 -27.20 1.69
CA TRP A 129 15.19 -27.09 2.60
C TRP A 129 15.03 -28.34 3.47
N GLN A 130 15.19 -29.54 2.90
CA GLN A 130 15.12 -30.80 3.64
C GLN A 130 16.23 -30.98 4.68
N LYS A 131 17.34 -30.24 4.56
CA LYS A 131 18.53 -30.35 5.43
C LYS A 131 18.67 -29.20 6.42
N SER A 132 17.81 -28.17 6.33
CA SER A 132 17.86 -26.97 7.18
C SER A 132 17.00 -27.09 8.43
#